data_AF-A0A3B6I378-F1
#
_entry.id   AF-A0A3B6I378-F1
#
_cell.length_a   1.000
_cell.length_b   1.000
_cell.length_c   1.000
_cell.angle_alpha   90.00
_cell.angle_beta   90.00
_cell.angle_gamma   90.00
#
_symmetry.space_group_name_H-M   'P 1'
#
loop_
_entity.id
_entity.type
_entity.pdbx_description
1 polymer ?
#
loop_
_entity_poly.entity_id
_entity_poly.type
_entity_poly.pdbx_seq_one_letter_code
_entity_poly.pdbx_strand_id
1 'polypeptide(L)'
;MLTFEVNRAEARQYCWPQREPIDYSLLGLYCDTALELTKMEMAEDSWQILHDILDNCKSNEFCMKIFVHALYANPKRSSEELCKLCKALQQVSDNSMNNIAKKMLKFTYSDLPKDYKLCLMYLAIFPRRQPIRRSTLIGRWVVEGLVTKEDWESTVRHANQCFDVLVTRWLVYPADTSSTGQVKSCVIGDQVHGFITKIARKHGILGKRLSHHLARYFSIFNHLRLHSSDRIDKFFSKLFEESSRVSLIKVLDLEGCQFFGGKNQHYLKDICSKMLLLKYLSLRGTNLTKLPSEINNLRELEILDIRQTNVPAPATVHVILLKSKRF
;
A
#
# COMPACT_ATOMS: atom_id res chain seq x y z
N MET A 1 18.25 32.56 -22.06
CA MET A 1 17.99 31.72 -20.88
C MET A 1 19.34 31.12 -20.50
N LEU A 2 20.03 31.73 -19.54
CA LEU A 2 21.39 31.34 -19.14
C LEU A 2 21.34 29.96 -18.45
N THR A 3 22.31 29.09 -18.74
CA THR A 3 22.38 27.73 -18.20
C THR A 3 22.69 27.75 -16.70
N PHE A 4 22.24 26.71 -15.98
CA PHE A 4 22.42 26.53 -14.53
C PHE A 4 23.86 26.76 -14.05
N GLU A 5 24.84 26.30 -14.83
CA GLU A 5 26.27 26.44 -14.55
C GLU A 5 26.75 27.91 -14.57
N VAL A 6 26.22 28.72 -15.49
CA VAL A 6 26.59 30.14 -15.61
C VAL A 6 26.09 30.94 -14.42
N ASN A 7 24.83 30.70 -14.01
CA ASN A 7 24.24 31.37 -12.85
C ASN A 7 24.94 30.97 -11.53
N ARG A 8 25.38 29.71 -11.40
CA ARG A 8 26.12 29.24 -10.23
C ARG A 8 27.53 29.85 -10.14
N ALA A 9 28.22 30.00 -11.26
CA ALA A 9 29.54 30.63 -11.31
C ALA A 9 29.48 32.12 -10.97
N GLU A 10 28.48 32.85 -11.46
CA GLU A 10 28.26 34.25 -11.11
C GLU A 10 27.86 34.41 -9.63
N ALA A 11 26.94 33.58 -9.12
CA ALA A 11 26.47 33.67 -7.75
C ALA A 11 27.58 33.41 -6.70
N ARG A 12 28.59 32.59 -7.00
CA ARG A 12 29.76 32.35 -6.13
C ARG A 12 30.56 33.62 -5.84
N GLN A 13 30.50 34.62 -6.71
CA GLN A 13 31.18 35.91 -6.51
C GLN A 13 30.49 36.78 -5.44
N TYR A 14 29.25 36.48 -5.07
CA TYR A 14 28.44 37.27 -4.15
C TYR A 14 28.24 36.64 -2.76
N CYS A 15 28.76 35.43 -2.51
CA CYS A 15 28.64 34.75 -1.21
C CYS A 15 29.85 35.04 -0.30
N TRP A 16 29.62 35.64 0.88
CA TRP A 16 30.65 35.78 1.93
C TRP A 16 30.16 35.25 3.31
N PRO A 17 30.93 34.37 3.99
CA PRO A 17 32.17 33.73 3.53
C PRO A 17 31.91 32.91 2.25
N GLN A 18 32.97 32.64 1.45
CA GLN A 18 32.81 31.84 0.23
C GLN A 18 32.14 30.50 0.56
N ARG A 19 30.88 30.40 0.17
CA ARG A 19 30.03 29.24 0.32
C ARG A 19 29.40 29.00 -1.05
N GLU A 20 29.04 27.76 -1.32
CA GLU A 20 28.25 27.48 -2.51
C GLU A 20 26.90 28.24 -2.41
N PRO A 21 26.49 28.95 -3.47
CA PRO A 21 25.19 29.61 -3.51
C PRO A 21 24.08 28.59 -3.28
N ILE A 22 23.19 28.88 -2.34
CA ILE A 22 22.00 28.05 -2.09
C ILE A 22 21.08 28.18 -3.30
N ASP A 23 20.89 27.09 -4.03
CA ASP A 23 19.92 27.03 -5.12
C ASP A 23 18.52 26.76 -4.54
N TYR A 24 17.65 27.78 -4.59
CA TYR A 24 16.25 27.66 -4.16
C TYR A 24 15.36 26.93 -5.18
N SER A 25 15.92 26.39 -6.27
CA SER A 25 15.16 25.55 -7.20
C SER A 25 14.75 24.23 -6.55
N LEU A 26 13.66 23.64 -7.04
CA LEU A 26 13.22 22.31 -6.63
C LEU A 26 14.33 21.27 -6.88
N LEU A 27 15.05 21.41 -8.00
CA LEU A 27 16.17 20.53 -8.35
C LEU A 27 17.30 20.65 -7.31
N GLY A 28 17.71 21.88 -6.99
CA GLY A 28 18.74 22.17 -5.98
C GLY A 28 18.43 21.52 -4.64
N LEU A 29 17.20 21.71 -4.13
CA LEU A 29 16.74 21.10 -2.87
C LEU A 29 16.90 19.56 -2.85
N TYR A 30 16.49 18.87 -3.91
CA TYR A 30 16.61 17.41 -3.97
C TYR A 30 18.05 16.94 -4.21
N CYS A 31 18.88 17.73 -4.91
CA CYS A 31 20.31 17.46 -5.04
C CYS A 31 21.00 17.52 -3.69
N ASP A 32 20.76 18.59 -2.91
CA ASP A 32 21.33 18.76 -1.57
C ASP A 32 20.89 17.62 -0.65
N THR A 33 19.61 17.24 -0.70
CA THR A 33 19.08 16.12 0.07
C THR A 33 19.74 14.80 -0.34
N ALA A 34 19.89 14.53 -1.64
CA ALA A 34 20.53 13.30 -2.13
C ALA A 34 22.01 13.22 -1.68
N LEU A 35 22.73 14.34 -1.70
CA LEU A 35 24.11 14.43 -1.22
C LEU A 35 24.21 14.17 0.28
N GLU A 36 23.33 14.77 1.06
CA GLU A 36 23.28 14.54 2.51
C GLU A 36 23.00 13.07 2.86
N LEU A 37 22.15 12.39 2.09
CA LEU A 37 21.85 10.98 2.32
C LEU A 37 23.00 10.04 1.94
N THR A 38 23.88 10.45 1.03
CA THR A 38 24.98 9.63 0.49
C THR A 38 26.35 9.94 1.13
N LYS A 39 26.41 10.91 2.06
CA LYS A 39 27.59 11.40 2.81
C LYS A 39 28.80 10.45 2.84
N MET A 40 29.86 10.86 2.12
CA MET A 40 31.29 10.51 2.29
C MET A 40 31.88 9.19 1.73
N GLU A 41 31.24 8.49 0.78
CA GLU A 41 31.91 7.37 0.07
C GLU A 41 31.93 7.50 -1.47
N MET A 42 31.41 8.61 -2.02
CA MET A 42 31.20 8.73 -3.47
C MET A 42 32.26 9.61 -4.14
N ALA A 43 32.91 9.09 -5.19
CA ALA A 43 33.83 9.84 -6.07
C ALA A 43 33.12 11.01 -6.80
N GLU A 44 33.86 12.04 -7.24
CA GLU A 44 33.32 13.23 -7.93
C GLU A 44 32.33 12.90 -9.06
N ASP A 45 32.61 11.84 -9.85
CA ASP A 45 31.75 11.35 -10.94
C ASP A 45 30.32 10.99 -10.49
N SER A 46 30.12 10.70 -9.20
CA SER A 46 28.84 10.26 -8.65
C SER A 46 27.87 11.41 -8.43
N TRP A 47 28.38 12.61 -8.14
CA TRP A 47 27.54 13.81 -8.00
C TRP A 47 26.84 14.14 -9.31
N GLN A 48 27.59 14.08 -10.42
CA GLN A 48 27.04 14.35 -11.74
C GLN A 48 25.90 13.37 -12.08
N ILE A 49 26.06 12.08 -11.75
CA ILE A 49 25.02 11.07 -11.99
C ILE A 49 23.77 11.37 -11.16
N LEU A 50 23.90 11.78 -9.88
CA LEU A 50 22.76 12.14 -9.03
C LEU A 50 22.02 13.37 -9.58
N HIS A 51 22.77 14.40 -9.97
CA HIS A 51 22.24 15.60 -10.59
C HIS A 51 21.49 15.28 -11.89
N ASP A 52 22.10 14.50 -12.79
CA ASP A 52 21.49 14.12 -14.06
C ASP A 52 20.20 13.32 -13.85
N ILE A 53 20.14 12.40 -12.88
CA ILE A 53 18.91 11.65 -12.57
C ILE A 53 17.79 12.61 -12.12
N LEU A 54 18.10 13.56 -11.25
CA LEU A 54 17.14 14.52 -10.72
C LEU A 54 16.69 15.53 -11.78
N ASP A 55 17.60 16.00 -12.64
CA ASP A 55 17.27 16.87 -13.77
C ASP A 55 16.37 16.14 -14.78
N ASN A 56 16.66 14.86 -15.05
CA ASN A 56 15.80 13.99 -15.86
C ASN A 56 14.41 13.74 -15.25
N CYS A 57 14.15 14.12 -13.99
CA CYS A 57 12.81 14.14 -13.42
C CYS A 57 11.97 15.34 -13.88
N LYS A 58 12.58 16.34 -14.53
CA LYS A 58 11.93 17.50 -15.15
C LYS A 58 11.02 18.26 -14.20
N SER A 59 11.56 18.58 -13.03
CA SER A 59 10.86 19.26 -11.93
C SER A 59 9.61 18.54 -11.40
N ASN A 60 9.49 17.23 -11.63
CA ASN A 60 8.42 16.45 -11.02
C ASN A 60 8.79 16.01 -9.61
N GLU A 61 8.18 16.67 -8.65
CA GLU A 61 8.42 16.43 -7.22
C GLU A 61 8.17 14.97 -6.82
N PHE A 62 7.17 14.28 -7.39
CA PHE A 62 6.93 12.87 -7.08
C PHE A 62 8.11 11.97 -7.48
N CYS A 63 8.65 12.14 -8.69
CA CYS A 63 9.80 11.37 -9.16
C CYS A 63 11.06 11.66 -8.33
N MET A 64 11.31 12.94 -8.00
CA MET A 64 12.43 13.34 -7.15
C MET A 64 12.31 12.76 -5.73
N LYS A 65 11.11 12.81 -5.13
CA LYS A 65 10.83 12.14 -3.84
C LYS A 65 11.08 10.64 -3.90
N ILE A 66 10.53 9.94 -4.91
CA ILE A 66 10.74 8.49 -5.05
C ILE A 66 12.23 8.17 -5.12
N PHE A 67 13.02 8.96 -5.85
CA PHE A 67 14.45 8.75 -5.97
C PHE A 67 15.19 8.99 -4.65
N VAL A 68 14.96 10.12 -3.99
CA VAL A 68 15.61 10.44 -2.71
C VAL A 68 15.23 9.46 -1.61
N HIS A 69 13.97 9.03 -1.54
CA HIS A 69 13.56 7.97 -0.63
C HIS A 69 14.17 6.60 -0.99
N ALA A 70 14.43 6.34 -2.27
CA ALA A 70 15.17 5.16 -2.70
C ALA A 70 16.65 5.22 -2.31
N LEU A 71 17.26 6.41 -2.24
CA LEU A 71 18.61 6.62 -1.72
C LEU A 71 18.64 6.48 -0.20
N TYR A 72 17.67 7.07 0.52
CA TYR A 72 17.53 6.91 1.96
C TYR A 72 17.47 5.43 2.36
N ALA A 73 16.70 4.63 1.61
CA ALA A 73 16.54 3.21 1.89
C ALA A 73 17.77 2.35 1.52
N ASN A 74 18.68 2.85 0.67
CA ASN A 74 19.94 2.21 0.34
C ASN A 74 21.02 3.28 0.03
N PRO A 75 21.65 3.88 1.06
CA PRO A 75 22.61 4.97 0.87
C PRO A 75 23.87 4.57 0.12
N LYS A 76 24.28 3.30 0.23
CA LYS A 76 25.49 2.73 -0.38
C LYS A 76 25.24 2.14 -1.77
N ARG A 77 24.27 2.67 -2.51
CA ARG A 77 23.91 2.15 -3.84
C ARG A 77 25.08 2.33 -4.81
N SER A 78 25.32 1.34 -5.67
CA SER A 78 26.46 1.36 -6.59
C SER A 78 26.30 2.41 -7.70
N SER A 79 27.42 2.99 -8.15
CA SER A 79 27.42 3.92 -9.28
C SER A 79 26.92 3.26 -10.57
N GLU A 80 27.10 1.94 -10.73
CA GLU A 80 26.58 1.19 -11.88
C GLU A 80 25.04 1.18 -11.91
N GLU A 81 24.38 0.95 -10.77
CA GLU A 81 22.92 1.00 -10.67
C GLU A 81 22.36 2.39 -10.96
N LEU A 82 23.01 3.43 -10.45
CA LEU A 82 22.66 4.82 -10.69
C LEU A 82 22.85 5.18 -12.18
N CYS A 83 23.97 4.77 -12.79
CA CYS A 83 24.24 4.97 -14.21
C CYS A 83 23.20 4.27 -15.10
N LYS A 84 22.80 3.03 -14.76
CA LYS A 84 21.73 2.29 -15.45
C LYS A 84 20.39 3.04 -15.38
N LEU A 85 20.04 3.60 -14.22
CA LEU A 85 18.83 4.41 -14.08
C LEU A 85 18.92 5.68 -14.93
N CYS A 86 20.03 6.42 -14.84
CA CYS A 86 20.25 7.66 -15.60
C CYS A 86 20.07 7.43 -17.11
N LYS A 87 20.78 6.44 -17.67
CA LYS A 87 20.63 6.04 -19.09
C LYS A 87 19.20 5.65 -19.45
N ALA A 88 18.51 4.94 -18.57
CA ALA A 88 17.13 4.52 -18.80
C ALA A 88 16.11 5.67 -18.77
N LEU A 89 16.44 6.79 -18.11
CA LEU A 89 15.66 8.03 -18.10
C LEU A 89 15.93 8.87 -19.35
N GLN A 90 17.20 8.96 -19.80
CA GLN A 90 17.59 9.66 -21.02
C GLN A 90 16.96 9.06 -22.29
N GLN A 91 16.75 7.74 -22.32
CA GLN A 91 16.13 7.04 -23.45
C GLN A 91 14.60 7.26 -23.59
N VAL A 92 13.97 8.01 -22.68
CA VAL A 92 12.53 8.26 -22.75
C VAL A 92 12.27 9.32 -23.83
N SER A 93 11.94 8.84 -25.05
CA SER A 93 11.82 9.62 -26.29
C SER A 93 10.73 10.69 -26.29
N ASP A 94 9.68 10.50 -25.49
CA ASP A 94 8.64 11.49 -25.27
C ASP A 94 8.79 12.06 -23.86
N ASN A 95 8.53 13.35 -23.67
CA ASN A 95 8.46 13.99 -22.36
C ASN A 95 7.27 13.50 -21.48
N SER A 96 6.87 12.24 -21.64
CA SER A 96 5.78 11.60 -20.91
C SER A 96 6.20 11.38 -19.47
N MET A 97 5.72 12.26 -18.60
CA MET A 97 5.88 12.16 -17.14
C MET A 97 5.52 10.77 -16.60
N ASN A 98 4.52 10.11 -17.20
CA ASN A 98 4.12 8.76 -16.83
C ASN A 98 5.22 7.72 -17.09
N ASN A 99 6.08 7.90 -18.10
CA ASN A 99 7.16 6.98 -18.39
C ASN A 99 8.35 7.18 -17.44
N ILE A 100 8.69 8.43 -17.12
CA ILE A 100 9.67 8.76 -16.07
C ILE A 100 9.23 8.17 -14.73
N ALA A 101 7.98 8.42 -14.32
CA ALA A 101 7.41 7.87 -13.08
C ALA A 101 7.45 6.33 -13.06
N LYS A 102 7.14 5.66 -14.18
CA LYS A 102 7.27 4.19 -14.27
C LYS A 102 8.70 3.70 -14.09
N LYS A 103 9.70 4.40 -14.64
CA LYS A 103 11.12 4.04 -14.48
C LYS A 103 11.55 4.20 -13.02
N MET A 104 11.19 5.31 -12.39
CA MET A 104 11.45 5.57 -10.96
C MET A 104 10.77 4.56 -10.03
N LEU A 105 9.50 4.26 -10.29
CA LEU A 105 8.77 3.25 -9.52
C LEU A 105 9.36 1.85 -9.72
N LYS A 106 9.74 1.49 -10.96
CA LYS A 106 10.41 0.21 -11.22
C LYS A 106 11.73 0.11 -10.48
N PHE A 107 12.50 1.19 -10.43
CA PHE A 107 13.75 1.28 -9.68
C PHE A 107 13.53 0.99 -8.19
N THR A 108 12.69 1.77 -7.49
CA THR A 108 12.44 1.55 -6.06
C THR A 108 11.75 0.21 -5.77
N TYR A 109 10.90 -0.27 -6.68
CA TYR A 109 10.24 -1.57 -6.56
C TYR A 109 11.22 -2.73 -6.65
N SER A 110 12.28 -2.60 -7.46
CA SER A 110 13.19 -3.71 -7.73
C SER A 110 14.00 -4.10 -6.48
N ASP A 111 14.29 -3.12 -5.64
CA ASP A 111 14.97 -3.29 -4.35
C ASP A 111 14.12 -3.95 -3.26
N LEU A 112 12.79 -3.98 -3.42
CA LEU A 112 11.94 -4.52 -2.38
C LEU A 112 12.17 -6.04 -2.23
N PRO A 113 12.21 -6.56 -0.98
CA PRO A 113 12.12 -7.99 -0.72
C PRO A 113 10.88 -8.60 -1.39
N LYS A 114 10.96 -9.89 -1.71
CA LYS A 114 9.89 -10.61 -2.42
C LYS A 114 8.53 -10.46 -1.74
N ASP A 115 8.48 -10.63 -0.42
CA ASP A 115 7.23 -10.55 0.34
C ASP A 115 6.67 -9.12 0.35
N TYR A 116 7.54 -8.10 0.31
CA TYR A 116 7.12 -6.70 0.33
C TYR A 116 6.60 -6.26 -1.04
N LYS A 117 7.14 -6.83 -2.13
CA LYS A 117 6.57 -6.70 -3.47
C LYS A 117 5.14 -7.23 -3.52
N LEU A 118 4.89 -8.40 -2.91
CA LEU A 118 3.54 -8.97 -2.84
C LEU A 118 2.59 -8.09 -2.00
N CYS A 119 3.04 -7.62 -0.84
CA CYS A 119 2.27 -6.72 0.02
C CYS A 119 1.93 -5.40 -0.70
N LEU A 120 2.88 -4.81 -1.44
CA LEU A 120 2.63 -3.63 -2.25
C LEU A 120 1.64 -3.92 -3.39
N MET A 121 1.79 -5.05 -4.08
CA MET A 121 0.86 -5.43 -5.17
C MET A 121 -0.56 -5.68 -4.65
N TYR A 122 -0.69 -6.22 -3.43
CA TYR A 122 -1.98 -6.42 -2.75
C TYR A 122 -2.78 -5.12 -2.66
N LEU A 123 -2.09 -3.98 -2.46
CA LEU A 123 -2.72 -2.67 -2.34
C LEU A 123 -3.51 -2.26 -3.59
N ALA A 124 -3.30 -2.92 -4.73
CA ALA A 124 -4.05 -2.67 -5.96
C ALA A 124 -5.55 -3.01 -5.87
N ILE A 125 -6.00 -3.74 -4.85
CA ILE A 125 -7.42 -4.02 -4.60
C ILE A 125 -8.15 -2.87 -3.90
N PHE A 126 -7.41 -1.93 -3.32
CA PHE A 126 -7.99 -0.81 -2.57
C PHE A 126 -8.23 0.38 -3.48
N PRO A 127 -9.31 1.15 -3.24
CA PRO A 127 -9.56 2.38 -4.01
C PRO A 127 -8.45 3.40 -3.82
N ARG A 128 -8.14 4.11 -4.91
CA ARG A 128 -7.17 5.22 -4.92
C ARG A 128 -7.62 6.34 -4.00
N ARG A 129 -6.66 7.06 -3.42
CA ARG A 129 -6.88 8.28 -2.62
C ARG A 129 -7.78 8.09 -1.38
N GLN A 130 -8.09 6.86 -0.99
CA GLN A 130 -8.81 6.57 0.24
C GLN A 130 -7.84 6.09 1.32
N PRO A 131 -7.98 6.57 2.57
CA PRO A 131 -7.18 6.07 3.68
C PRO A 131 -7.43 4.59 3.93
N ILE A 132 -6.34 3.83 4.02
CA ILE A 132 -6.34 2.42 4.38
C ILE A 132 -5.65 2.29 5.72
N ARG A 133 -6.33 1.68 6.68
CA ARG A 133 -5.77 1.54 8.03
C ARG A 133 -4.67 0.50 8.04
N ARG A 134 -3.61 0.79 8.79
CA ARG A 134 -2.50 -0.11 9.03
C ARG A 134 -2.99 -1.46 9.56
N SER A 135 -3.83 -1.46 10.61
CA SER A 135 -4.36 -2.70 11.18
C SER A 135 -5.09 -3.58 10.17
N THR A 136 -5.83 -2.97 9.24
CA THR A 136 -6.55 -3.68 8.17
C THR A 136 -5.56 -4.33 7.21
N LEU A 137 -4.51 -3.61 6.79
CA LEU A 137 -3.48 -4.16 5.90
C LEU A 137 -2.69 -5.28 6.56
N ILE A 138 -2.21 -5.06 7.78
CA ILE A 138 -1.44 -6.06 8.52
C ILE A 138 -2.28 -7.32 8.72
N GLY A 139 -3.52 -7.20 9.19
CA GLY A 139 -4.38 -8.37 9.42
C GLY A 139 -4.65 -9.16 8.15
N ARG A 140 -4.88 -8.48 7.03
CA ARG A 140 -5.12 -9.13 5.74
C ARG A 140 -3.87 -9.77 5.16
N TRP A 141 -2.71 -9.10 5.21
CA TRP A 141 -1.46 -9.67 4.73
C TRP A 141 -1.06 -10.94 5.46
N VAL A 142 -1.28 -10.98 6.78
CA VAL A 142 -1.01 -12.14 7.62
C VAL A 142 -2.00 -13.28 7.29
N VAL A 143 -3.30 -13.00 7.28
CA VAL A 143 -4.33 -14.02 7.00
C VAL A 143 -4.24 -14.60 5.59
N GLU A 144 -3.92 -13.76 4.59
CA GLU A 144 -3.72 -14.22 3.22
C GLU A 144 -2.35 -14.87 2.99
N GLY A 145 -1.47 -14.89 4.00
CA GLY A 145 -0.17 -15.54 3.93
C GLY A 145 0.80 -14.86 2.96
N LEU A 146 0.66 -13.54 2.77
CA LEU A 146 1.60 -12.75 1.95
C LEU A 146 2.94 -12.55 2.64
N VAL A 147 2.92 -12.64 3.96
CA VAL A 147 4.06 -12.62 4.86
C VAL A 147 3.93 -13.84 5.75
N THR A 148 5.00 -14.63 5.86
CA THR A 148 5.01 -15.84 6.68
C THR A 148 6.30 -15.93 7.49
N LYS A 149 6.17 -16.13 8.81
CA LYS A 149 7.26 -16.45 9.74
C LYS A 149 6.85 -17.65 10.60
N GLU A 150 7.76 -18.09 11.47
CA GLU A 150 7.59 -19.28 12.32
C GLU A 150 6.36 -19.20 13.22
N ASP A 151 6.08 -18.01 13.77
CA ASP A 151 4.96 -17.76 14.66
C ASP A 151 4.14 -16.52 14.26
N TRP A 152 2.97 -16.36 14.89
CA TRP A 152 2.04 -15.26 14.64
C TRP A 152 2.65 -13.88 14.93
N GLU A 153 3.29 -13.70 16.09
CA GLU A 153 3.84 -12.42 16.53
C GLU A 153 4.96 -11.98 15.59
N SER A 154 5.85 -12.90 15.22
CA SER A 154 6.88 -12.63 14.23
C SER A 154 6.30 -12.28 12.85
N THR A 155 5.20 -12.92 12.45
CA THR A 155 4.52 -12.63 11.18
C THR A 155 3.90 -11.22 11.21
N VAL A 156 3.21 -10.85 12.29
CA VAL A 156 2.64 -9.51 12.49
C VAL A 156 3.73 -8.44 12.53
N ARG A 157 4.83 -8.69 13.24
CA ARG A 157 6.00 -7.79 13.30
C ARG A 157 6.60 -7.60 11.91
N HIS A 158 6.77 -8.67 11.14
CA HIS A 158 7.33 -8.59 9.79
C HIS A 158 6.39 -7.86 8.81
N ALA A 159 5.09 -8.06 8.92
CA ALA A 159 4.10 -7.29 8.16
C ALA A 159 4.12 -5.80 8.53
N ASN A 160 4.29 -5.47 9.81
CA ASN A 160 4.48 -4.09 10.26
C ASN A 160 5.74 -3.44 9.66
N GLN A 161 6.87 -4.15 9.70
CA GLN A 161 8.11 -3.70 9.04
C GLN A 161 7.91 -3.48 7.55
N CYS A 162 7.15 -4.37 6.88
CA CYS A 162 6.79 -4.19 5.48
C CYS A 162 6.06 -2.85 5.27
N PHE A 163 5.02 -2.57 6.06
CA PHE A 163 4.28 -1.30 5.98
C PHE A 163 5.21 -0.10 6.17
N ASP A 164 6.09 -0.13 7.17
CA ASP A 164 7.04 0.95 7.45
C ASP A 164 8.00 1.18 6.28
N VAL A 165 8.48 0.11 5.64
CA VAL A 165 9.34 0.20 4.44
C VAL A 165 8.57 0.81 3.27
N LEU A 166 7.29 0.45 3.06
CA LEU A 166 6.49 1.04 1.98
C LEU A 166 6.25 2.54 2.19
N VAL A 167 6.03 2.98 3.44
CA VAL A 167 5.94 4.41 3.79
C VAL A 167 7.29 5.10 3.59
N THR A 168 8.37 4.51 4.11
CA THR A 168 9.73 5.06 4.06
C THR A 168 10.25 5.20 2.63
N ARG A 169 9.83 4.31 1.71
CA ARG A 169 10.17 4.39 0.27
C ARG A 169 9.21 5.25 -0.54
N TRP A 170 8.30 5.97 0.12
CA TRP A 170 7.29 6.85 -0.51
C TRP A 170 6.36 6.13 -1.51
N LEU A 171 6.19 4.81 -1.34
CA LEU A 171 5.28 4.00 -2.15
C LEU A 171 3.83 4.11 -1.66
N VAL A 172 3.64 4.43 -0.38
CA VAL A 172 2.36 4.83 0.19
C VAL A 172 2.56 6.08 1.05
N TYR A 173 1.55 6.94 1.09
CA TYR A 173 1.60 8.19 1.85
C TYR A 173 1.00 8.00 3.23
N PRO A 174 1.60 8.54 4.30
CA PRO A 174 0.93 8.58 5.60
C PRO A 174 -0.32 9.46 5.53
N ALA A 175 -1.43 9.00 6.11
CA ALA A 175 -2.70 9.74 6.13
C ALA A 175 -3.17 10.05 7.55
N ASP A 176 -2.83 9.21 8.52
CA ASP A 176 -3.07 9.45 9.94
C ASP A 176 -1.84 8.97 10.71
N THR A 177 -1.41 9.75 11.70
CA THR A 177 -0.22 9.50 12.52
C THR A 177 -0.58 9.74 13.97
N SER A 178 -0.27 8.77 14.85
CA SER A 178 -0.54 8.94 16.29
C SER A 178 0.37 10.00 16.91
N SER A 179 0.01 10.43 18.12
CA SER A 179 0.85 11.30 18.96
C SER A 179 2.27 10.77 19.18
N THR A 180 2.47 9.46 19.06
CA THR A 180 3.78 8.79 19.15
C THR A 180 4.56 8.76 17.84
N GLY A 181 4.08 9.41 16.77
CA GLY A 181 4.72 9.42 15.45
C GLY A 181 4.47 8.17 14.61
N GLN A 182 3.68 7.20 15.08
CA GLN A 182 3.41 5.99 14.32
C GLN A 182 2.30 6.21 13.29
N VAL A 183 2.58 5.92 12.02
CA VAL A 183 1.59 5.99 10.94
C VAL A 183 0.50 4.93 11.14
N LYS A 184 -0.74 5.37 11.33
CA LYS A 184 -1.93 4.54 11.58
C LYS A 184 -2.73 4.23 10.32
N SER A 185 -2.62 5.07 9.30
CA SER A 185 -3.23 4.80 7.99
C SER A 185 -2.39 5.38 6.86
N CYS A 186 -2.56 4.81 5.66
CA CYS A 186 -1.88 5.26 4.46
C CYS A 186 -2.83 5.47 3.28
N VAL A 187 -2.42 6.26 2.31
CA VAL A 187 -3.10 6.47 1.03
C VAL A 187 -2.17 6.07 -0.12
N ILE A 188 -2.73 5.45 -1.15
CA ILE A 188 -1.99 5.09 -2.37
C ILE A 188 -2.21 6.20 -3.41
N GLY A 189 -1.11 6.80 -3.88
CA GLY A 189 -1.13 7.77 -4.98
C GLY A 189 -1.43 7.14 -6.34
N ASP A 190 -1.96 7.93 -7.28
CA ASP A 190 -2.43 7.41 -8.57
C ASP A 190 -1.32 6.76 -9.41
N GLN A 191 -0.11 7.34 -9.40
CA GLN A 191 1.04 6.81 -10.12
C GLN A 191 1.45 5.43 -9.58
N VAL A 192 1.57 5.30 -8.26
CA VAL A 192 1.86 4.01 -7.61
C VAL A 192 0.74 3.02 -7.87
N HIS A 193 -0.52 3.41 -7.65
CA HIS A 193 -1.67 2.53 -7.87
C HIS A 193 -1.72 2.03 -9.32
N GLY A 194 -1.52 2.89 -10.31
CA GLY A 194 -1.48 2.51 -11.72
C GLY A 194 -0.37 1.51 -12.02
N PHE A 195 0.82 1.74 -11.46
CA PHE A 195 1.97 0.85 -11.59
C PHE A 195 1.71 -0.54 -10.97
N ILE A 196 1.29 -0.60 -9.70
CA ILE A 196 1.06 -1.86 -8.99
C ILE A 196 -0.13 -2.63 -9.58
N THR A 197 -1.18 -1.93 -10.07
CA THR A 197 -2.32 -2.57 -10.74
C THR A 197 -1.88 -3.32 -12.00
N LYS A 198 -0.96 -2.73 -12.79
CA LYS A 198 -0.43 -3.39 -13.99
C LYS A 198 0.34 -4.67 -13.64
N ILE A 199 1.15 -4.61 -12.58
CA ILE A 199 1.96 -5.75 -12.12
C ILE A 199 1.07 -6.83 -11.49
N ALA A 200 0.12 -6.45 -10.63
CA ALA A 200 -0.82 -7.35 -9.97
C ALA A 200 -1.70 -8.13 -10.96
N ARG A 201 -2.13 -7.51 -12.06
CA ARG A 201 -2.84 -8.20 -13.15
C ARG A 201 -1.98 -9.25 -13.84
N LYS A 202 -0.69 -8.95 -14.08
CA LYS A 202 0.24 -9.89 -14.71
C LYS A 202 0.50 -11.12 -13.83
N HIS A 203 0.49 -10.94 -12.51
CA HIS A 203 0.69 -12.01 -11.53
C HIS A 203 -0.62 -12.70 -11.08
N GLY A 204 -1.77 -12.34 -11.66
CA GLY A 204 -3.04 -12.96 -11.34
C GLY A 204 -3.66 -12.60 -9.98
N ILE A 205 -3.09 -11.65 -9.22
CA ILE A 205 -3.66 -11.16 -7.95
C ILE A 205 -4.98 -10.42 -8.19
N LEU A 206 -4.98 -9.54 -9.20
CA LEU A 206 -6.20 -8.91 -9.70
C LEU A 206 -6.79 -9.80 -10.79
N GLY A 207 -7.61 -10.77 -10.37
CA GLY A 207 -8.32 -11.65 -11.31
C GLY A 207 -9.18 -10.86 -12.30
N LYS A 208 -9.29 -11.34 -13.55
CA LYS A 208 -10.18 -10.74 -14.56
C LYS A 208 -11.67 -10.74 -14.17
N ARG A 209 -12.02 -11.49 -13.12
CA ARG A 209 -13.38 -11.87 -12.71
C ARG A 209 -13.88 -11.16 -11.46
N LEU A 210 -13.10 -10.22 -10.94
CA LEU A 210 -13.50 -9.46 -9.77
C LEU A 210 -13.20 -8.00 -10.03
N SER A 211 -14.26 -7.20 -10.01
CA SER A 211 -14.11 -5.77 -10.25
C SER A 211 -13.33 -5.11 -9.11
N HIS A 212 -12.55 -4.08 -9.46
CA HIS A 212 -11.70 -3.33 -8.52
C HIS A 212 -12.46 -2.83 -7.30
N HIS A 213 -13.72 -2.41 -7.46
CA HIS A 213 -14.53 -1.92 -6.35
C HIS A 213 -15.00 -3.02 -5.40
N LEU A 214 -15.04 -4.28 -5.86
CA LEU A 214 -15.43 -5.42 -5.04
C LEU A 214 -14.23 -6.18 -4.44
N ALA A 215 -13.04 -6.04 -5.03
CA ALA A 215 -11.82 -6.73 -4.62
C ALA A 215 -11.45 -6.47 -3.16
N ARG A 216 -11.71 -5.25 -2.68
CA ARG A 216 -11.47 -4.93 -1.29
C ARG A 216 -12.31 -5.77 -0.31
N TYR A 217 -13.48 -6.28 -0.68
CA TYR A 217 -14.36 -6.97 0.28
C TYR A 217 -13.97 -8.44 0.52
N PHE A 218 -13.20 -9.06 -0.35
CA PHE A 218 -12.96 -10.51 -0.35
C PHE A 218 -11.46 -10.85 -0.33
N SER A 219 -11.12 -12.13 -0.12
CA SER A 219 -9.78 -12.68 -0.35
C SER A 219 -9.31 -12.46 -1.79
N ILE A 220 -8.01 -12.26 -2.02
CA ILE A 220 -7.50 -12.06 -3.40
C ILE A 220 -7.56 -13.34 -4.23
N PHE A 221 -7.41 -14.50 -3.57
CA PHE A 221 -7.59 -15.82 -4.17
C PHE A 221 -8.95 -16.36 -3.79
N ASN A 222 -9.98 -15.92 -4.50
CA ASN A 222 -11.32 -16.47 -4.38
C ASN A 222 -11.84 -16.97 -5.74
N HIS A 223 -12.81 -17.87 -5.71
CA HIS A 223 -13.43 -18.44 -6.90
C HIS A 223 -14.73 -17.73 -7.30
N LEU A 224 -15.02 -16.56 -6.71
CA LEU A 224 -16.21 -15.78 -7.02
C LEU A 224 -16.13 -15.21 -8.43
N ARG A 225 -17.29 -15.06 -9.06
CA ARG A 225 -17.43 -14.42 -10.36
C ARG A 225 -18.29 -13.18 -10.14
N LEU A 226 -17.64 -12.02 -9.99
CA LEU A 226 -18.31 -10.75 -9.72
C LEU A 226 -18.04 -9.76 -10.86
N HIS A 227 -19.12 -9.29 -11.47
CA HIS A 227 -19.09 -8.31 -12.54
C HIS A 227 -18.86 -6.89 -11.99
N SER A 228 -18.43 -5.99 -12.86
CA SER A 228 -18.23 -4.57 -12.51
C SER A 228 -19.51 -3.84 -12.13
N SER A 229 -20.67 -4.31 -12.61
CA SER A 229 -21.99 -3.78 -12.26
C SER A 229 -22.54 -4.35 -10.95
N ASP A 230 -21.91 -5.38 -10.38
CA ASP A 230 -22.40 -5.99 -9.16
C ASP A 230 -22.22 -5.03 -7.98
N ARG A 231 -23.25 -4.98 -7.14
CA ARG A 231 -23.19 -4.29 -5.86
C ARG A 231 -23.04 -5.31 -4.74
N ILE A 232 -22.29 -4.93 -3.72
CA ILE A 232 -22.00 -5.80 -2.59
C ILE A 232 -23.28 -6.24 -1.86
N ASP A 233 -24.26 -5.34 -1.70
CA ASP A 233 -25.56 -5.65 -1.09
C ASP A 233 -26.37 -6.66 -1.91
N LYS A 234 -26.36 -6.53 -3.25
CA LYS A 234 -27.00 -7.50 -4.14
C LYS A 234 -26.31 -8.86 -4.08
N PHE A 235 -24.99 -8.91 -3.98
CA PHE A 235 -24.25 -10.16 -3.79
C PHE A 235 -24.73 -10.89 -2.52
N PHE A 236 -24.85 -10.18 -1.39
CA PHE A 236 -25.33 -10.77 -0.14
C PHE A 236 -26.80 -11.19 -0.20
N SER A 237 -27.64 -10.47 -0.95
CA SER A 237 -29.04 -10.89 -1.17
C SER A 237 -29.16 -12.24 -1.88
N LYS A 238 -28.14 -12.65 -2.64
CA LYS A 238 -28.10 -13.89 -3.43
C LYS A 238 -27.12 -14.93 -2.87
N LEU A 239 -26.66 -14.76 -1.63
CA LEU A 239 -25.56 -15.58 -1.09
C LEU A 239 -25.89 -17.08 -1.02
N PHE A 240 -27.17 -17.46 -1.09
CA PHE A 240 -27.62 -18.85 -1.21
C PHE A 240 -27.31 -19.48 -2.58
N GLU A 241 -27.23 -18.70 -3.65
CA GLU A 241 -26.98 -19.17 -5.02
C GLU A 241 -25.49 -19.55 -5.25
N GLU A 242 -24.56 -18.98 -4.46
CA GLU A 242 -23.10 -19.16 -4.62
C GLU A 242 -22.45 -20.03 -3.52
N SER A 243 -23.25 -20.85 -2.82
CA SER A 243 -22.90 -21.55 -1.56
C SER A 243 -21.56 -22.30 -1.56
N SER A 244 -21.21 -23.00 -2.65
CA SER A 244 -19.98 -23.81 -2.71
C SER A 244 -18.70 -22.98 -2.87
N ARG A 245 -18.78 -21.75 -3.38
CA ARG A 245 -17.61 -20.88 -3.58
C ARG A 245 -17.36 -19.97 -2.40
N VAL A 246 -18.43 -19.52 -1.75
CA VAL A 246 -18.33 -18.64 -0.57
C VAL A 246 -17.71 -19.34 0.64
N SER A 247 -17.81 -20.67 0.71
CA SER A 247 -17.18 -21.47 1.77
C SER A 247 -15.65 -21.44 1.75
N LEU A 248 -15.04 -21.07 0.61
CA LEU A 248 -13.59 -20.97 0.44
C LEU A 248 -13.02 -19.58 0.78
N ILE A 249 -13.88 -18.61 1.09
CA ILE A 249 -13.47 -17.25 1.42
C ILE A 249 -12.77 -17.23 2.78
N LYS A 250 -11.57 -16.64 2.83
CA LYS A 250 -10.77 -16.49 4.06
C LYS A 250 -10.82 -15.08 4.65
N VAL A 251 -11.07 -14.08 3.81
CA VAL A 251 -11.10 -12.67 4.17
C VAL A 251 -12.42 -12.09 3.68
N LEU A 252 -13.16 -11.49 4.62
CA LEU A 252 -14.35 -10.73 4.33
C LEU A 252 -14.27 -9.39 5.06
N ASP A 253 -14.10 -8.32 4.30
CA ASP A 253 -13.89 -6.98 4.82
C ASP A 253 -15.04 -6.05 4.40
N LEU A 254 -16.09 -6.01 5.22
CA LEU A 254 -17.33 -5.26 4.97
C LEU A 254 -17.28 -3.87 5.62
N GLU A 255 -16.09 -3.31 5.79
CA GLU A 255 -15.93 -2.01 6.42
C GLU A 255 -16.77 -0.92 5.73
N GLY A 256 -17.59 -0.23 6.52
CA GLY A 256 -18.44 0.88 6.09
C GLY A 256 -19.75 0.47 5.39
N CYS A 257 -20.02 -0.83 5.23
CA CYS A 257 -21.24 -1.33 4.59
C CYS A 257 -22.49 -1.07 5.46
N GLN A 258 -23.46 -0.30 4.94
CA GLN A 258 -24.67 0.11 5.67
C GLN A 258 -25.91 -0.77 5.40
N PHE A 259 -25.72 -2.02 4.98
CA PHE A 259 -26.83 -2.88 4.54
C PHE A 259 -27.29 -3.93 5.56
N PHE A 260 -26.85 -3.88 6.82
CA PHE A 260 -27.22 -4.86 7.86
C PHE A 260 -28.51 -4.54 8.64
N GLY A 261 -29.13 -3.37 8.39
CA GLY A 261 -30.38 -2.96 9.03
C GLY A 261 -31.66 -3.56 8.42
N GLY A 262 -32.78 -3.40 9.13
CA GLY A 262 -34.12 -3.75 8.64
C GLY A 262 -34.27 -5.21 8.20
N LYS A 263 -34.74 -5.44 6.98
CA LYS A 263 -34.98 -6.78 6.41
C LYS A 263 -33.71 -7.64 6.17
N ASN A 264 -32.53 -7.04 6.27
CA ASN A 264 -31.25 -7.69 5.95
C ASN A 264 -30.50 -8.23 7.18
N GLN A 265 -31.12 -8.25 8.36
CA GLN A 265 -30.50 -8.75 9.60
C GLN A 265 -30.02 -10.21 9.48
N HIS A 266 -30.59 -10.98 8.56
CA HIS A 266 -30.21 -12.38 8.29
C HIS A 266 -28.85 -12.52 7.58
N TYR A 267 -28.34 -11.50 6.89
CA TYR A 267 -27.11 -11.61 6.09
C TYR A 267 -25.89 -12.05 6.91
N LEU A 268 -25.74 -11.52 8.12
CA LEU A 268 -24.61 -11.92 8.97
C LEU A 268 -24.75 -13.38 9.44
N LYS A 269 -25.98 -13.82 9.74
CA LYS A 269 -26.25 -15.23 10.06
C LYS A 269 -25.89 -16.14 8.90
N ASP A 270 -26.21 -15.75 7.66
CA ASP A 270 -25.86 -16.52 6.47
C ASP A 270 -24.36 -16.57 6.22
N ILE A 271 -23.65 -15.44 6.38
CA ILE A 271 -22.19 -15.38 6.30
C ILE A 271 -21.59 -16.36 7.29
N CYS A 272 -21.98 -16.28 8.56
CA CYS A 272 -21.46 -17.12 9.63
C CYS A 272 -21.77 -18.60 9.44
N SER A 273 -22.86 -18.93 8.75
CA SER A 273 -23.27 -20.33 8.50
C SER A 273 -22.58 -20.94 7.28
N LYS A 274 -22.12 -20.14 6.32
CA LYS A 274 -21.64 -20.63 5.02
C LYS A 274 -20.13 -20.44 4.81
N MET A 275 -19.54 -19.39 5.36
CA MET A 275 -18.12 -19.06 5.16
C MET A 275 -17.24 -19.70 6.25
N LEU A 276 -17.25 -21.03 6.34
CA LEU A 276 -16.62 -21.74 7.47
C LEU A 276 -15.08 -21.66 7.49
N LEU A 277 -14.44 -21.33 6.36
CA LEU A 277 -12.98 -21.11 6.28
C LEU A 277 -12.57 -19.65 6.52
N LEU A 278 -13.51 -18.80 6.96
CA LEU A 278 -13.24 -17.38 7.20
C LEU A 278 -12.27 -17.20 8.36
N LYS A 279 -11.17 -16.50 8.09
CA LYS A 279 -10.09 -16.15 9.04
C LYS A 279 -10.10 -14.69 9.43
N TYR A 280 -10.56 -13.80 8.54
CA TYR A 280 -10.70 -12.37 8.79
C TYR A 280 -12.13 -11.92 8.48
N LEU A 281 -12.80 -11.34 9.48
CA LEU A 281 -14.11 -10.71 9.33
C LEU A 281 -14.06 -9.28 9.88
N SER A 282 -14.19 -8.29 8.99
CA SER A 282 -14.39 -6.90 9.38
C SER A 282 -15.83 -6.48 9.11
N LEU A 283 -16.48 -6.05 10.17
CA LEU A 283 -17.82 -5.44 10.21
C LEU A 283 -17.72 -3.99 10.67
N ARG A 284 -16.51 -3.42 10.66
CA ARG A 284 -16.25 -2.11 11.22
C ARG A 284 -17.07 -1.03 10.53
N GLY A 285 -17.60 -0.09 11.31
CA GLY A 285 -18.34 1.05 10.76
C GLY A 285 -19.66 0.66 10.08
N THR A 286 -20.16 -0.55 10.28
CA THR A 286 -21.46 -0.99 9.74
C THR A 286 -22.61 -0.61 10.69
N ASN A 287 -23.84 -0.58 10.18
CA ASN A 287 -25.04 -0.35 10.98
C ASN A 287 -25.55 -1.59 11.75
N LEU A 288 -24.68 -2.59 11.96
CA LEU A 288 -25.02 -3.80 12.69
C LEU A 288 -25.27 -3.51 14.18
N THR A 289 -26.35 -4.07 14.73
CA THR A 289 -26.77 -3.87 16.14
C THR A 289 -26.63 -5.11 17.01
N LYS A 290 -26.55 -6.32 16.41
CA LYS A 290 -26.45 -7.60 17.12
C LYS A 290 -25.55 -8.56 16.37
N LEU A 291 -24.80 -9.38 17.10
CA LEU A 291 -24.09 -10.52 16.55
C LEU A 291 -24.99 -11.77 16.64
N PRO A 292 -25.12 -12.56 15.57
CA PRO A 292 -25.85 -13.82 15.61
C PRO A 292 -25.06 -14.88 16.39
N SER A 293 -25.75 -15.84 17.02
CA SER A 293 -25.11 -16.98 17.70
C SER A 293 -24.21 -17.81 16.77
N GLU A 294 -24.54 -17.82 15.48
CA GLU A 294 -23.86 -18.52 14.41
C GLU A 294 -22.44 -18.00 14.18
N ILE A 295 -22.07 -16.83 14.72
CA ILE A 295 -20.68 -16.35 14.71
C ILE A 295 -19.71 -17.40 15.26
N ASN A 296 -20.17 -18.23 16.20
CA ASN A 296 -19.41 -19.32 16.81
C ASN A 296 -19.17 -20.52 15.86
N ASN A 297 -19.83 -20.55 14.69
CA ASN A 297 -19.55 -21.53 13.64
C ASN A 297 -18.23 -21.25 12.92
N LEU A 298 -17.74 -20.00 12.98
CA LEU A 298 -16.50 -19.57 12.33
C LEU A 298 -15.26 -20.00 13.13
N ARG A 299 -15.00 -21.32 13.16
CA ARG A 299 -13.92 -21.92 13.95
C ARG A 299 -12.51 -21.53 13.47
N GLU A 300 -12.39 -21.12 12.21
CA GLU A 300 -11.14 -20.63 11.61
C GLU A 300 -10.90 -19.15 11.83
N LEU A 301 -11.84 -18.43 12.47
CA LEU A 301 -11.74 -16.97 12.59
C LEU A 301 -10.60 -16.56 13.53
N GLU A 302 -9.62 -15.88 12.94
CA GLU A 302 -8.45 -15.34 13.64
C GLU A 302 -8.69 -13.87 14.01
N ILE A 303 -9.42 -13.11 13.19
CA ILE A 303 -9.61 -11.67 13.33
C ILE A 303 -11.09 -11.32 13.16
N LEU A 304 -11.67 -10.68 14.18
CA LEU A 304 -13.00 -10.09 14.15
C LEU A 304 -12.90 -8.59 14.47
N ASP A 305 -13.23 -7.73 13.50
CA ASP A 305 -13.28 -6.27 13.70
C ASP A 305 -14.73 -5.78 13.70
N ILE A 306 -15.26 -5.50 14.88
CA ILE A 306 -16.62 -4.94 15.10
C ILE A 306 -16.58 -3.50 15.62
N ARG A 307 -15.42 -2.82 15.50
CA ARG A 307 -15.28 -1.44 15.98
C ARG A 307 -16.24 -0.52 15.23
N GLN A 308 -16.68 0.56 15.87
CA GLN A 308 -17.59 1.54 15.24
C GLN A 308 -18.89 0.92 14.70
N THR A 309 -19.37 -0.16 15.32
CA THR A 309 -20.72 -0.71 15.09
C THR A 309 -21.65 -0.30 16.22
N ASN A 310 -22.94 -0.59 16.09
CA ASN A 310 -23.94 -0.40 17.14
C ASN A 310 -24.11 -1.66 18.01
N VAL A 311 -23.19 -2.64 17.92
CA VAL A 311 -23.22 -3.84 18.75
C VAL A 311 -22.78 -3.47 20.16
N PRO A 312 -23.59 -3.73 21.20
CA PRO A 312 -23.23 -3.38 22.56
C PRO A 312 -22.16 -4.33 23.10
N ALA A 313 -21.24 -3.84 23.94
CA ALA A 313 -20.13 -4.64 24.47
C ALA A 313 -20.56 -5.96 25.15
N PRO A 314 -21.66 -6.05 25.91
CA PRO A 314 -22.13 -7.31 26.48
C PRO A 314 -22.48 -8.39 25.43
N ALA A 315 -22.83 -8.00 24.20
CA ALA A 315 -23.16 -8.96 23.15
C ALA A 315 -21.95 -9.79 22.69
N THR A 316 -20.72 -9.36 23.00
CA THR A 316 -19.50 -10.10 22.64
C THR A 316 -19.15 -11.19 23.65
N VAL A 317 -19.80 -11.24 24.82
CA VAL A 317 -19.49 -12.20 25.89
C VAL A 317 -19.72 -13.65 25.45
N HIS A 318 -20.67 -13.87 24.54
CA HIS A 318 -21.01 -15.20 24.01
C HIS A 318 -20.24 -15.59 22.75
N VAL A 319 -19.32 -14.74 22.27
CA VAL A 319 -18.54 -14.98 21.07
C VAL A 319 -17.30 -15.79 21.43
N ILE A 320 -17.22 -17.00 20.91
CA ILE A 320 -16.13 -17.95 21.14
C ILE A 320 -15.26 -17.98 19.88
N LEU A 321 -14.15 -17.25 19.89
CA LEU A 321 -13.17 -17.23 18.80
C LEU A 321 -11.96 -18.07 19.18
N LEU A 322 -11.98 -19.35 18.80
CA LEU A 322 -10.96 -20.35 19.18
C LEU A 322 -9.55 -19.99 18.69
N LYS A 323 -9.44 -19.29 17.57
CA LYS A 323 -8.16 -18.90 16.95
C LYS A 323 -7.90 -17.40 17.03
N SER A 324 -8.64 -16.66 17.86
CA SER A 324 -8.53 -15.20 17.90
C SER A 324 -7.10 -14.74 18.18
N LYS A 325 -6.64 -13.81 17.38
CA LYS A 325 -5.37 -13.12 17.54
C LYS A 325 -5.62 -11.63 17.73
N ARG A 326 -4.94 -11.03 18.70
CA ARG A 326 -4.96 -9.58 18.94
C ARG A 326 -3.77 -8.94 18.21
N PHE A 327 -3.97 -7.72 17.71
CA PHE A 327 -2.96 -6.86 17.07
C PHE A 327 -2.50 -5.75 17.99
#